data_AF-A0A9D5CNW2-F1
#
_entry.id   AF-A0A9D5CNW2-F1
#
_cell.length_a   1.000
_cell.length_b   1.000
_cell.length_c   1.000
_cell.angle_alpha   90.00
_cell.angle_beta   90.00
_cell.angle_gamma   90.00
#
_symmetry.space_group_name_H-M   'P 1'
#
loop_
_entity.id
_entity.type
_entity.pdbx_description
1 polymer ?
#
loop_
_entity_poly.entity_id
_entity_poly.type
_entity_poly.pdbx_seq_one_letter_code
_entity_poly.pdbx_strand_id
1 'polypeptide(L)'
;MEEKGKDSGAFIHRFELRPSSHPLPGVQLPLQGLTFAVKDIFDINGHVTGFGNPNWARTHAAATSTSPVVLSVLEAGATCVGKTVMDEMAYSINGENYHYGTPVNPRAPDRVPGGSSSGSAVAVAAELVDFSLVDLEEG
;
A
#
# COMPACT_ATOMS: atom_id res chain seq x y z
N MET A 1 19.58 -1.48 -10.88
CA MET A 1 20.04 -1.22 -9.50
C MET A 1 19.15 -0.10 -9.00
N GLU A 2 17.97 -0.49 -8.52
CA GLU A 2 16.82 0.40 -8.33
C GLU A 2 16.83 0.99 -6.91
N GLU A 3 16.34 2.21 -6.77
CA GLU A 3 16.45 3.08 -5.59
C GLU A 3 15.92 2.45 -4.28
N LYS A 4 16.68 1.56 -3.64
CA LYS A 4 16.40 1.09 -2.26
C LYS A 4 16.54 2.18 -1.18
N GLY A 5 16.83 3.43 -1.56
CA GLY A 5 17.33 4.46 -0.66
C GLY A 5 16.30 5.41 -0.04
N LYS A 6 15.05 5.47 -0.54
CA LYS A 6 14.11 6.54 -0.13
C LYS A 6 12.90 6.08 0.66
N ASP A 7 12.53 4.80 0.59
CA ASP A 7 11.32 4.29 1.22
C ASP A 7 11.48 2.93 1.90
N SER A 8 12.73 2.51 2.15
CA SER A 8 13.06 1.22 2.76
C SER A 8 12.51 0.01 2.01
N GLY A 9 12.14 0.17 0.73
CA GLY A 9 11.51 -0.88 -0.08
C GLY A 9 10.04 -1.13 0.27
N ALA A 10 9.35 -0.17 0.89
CA ALA A 10 7.97 -0.34 1.33
C ALA A 10 6.95 -0.41 0.17
N PHE A 11 7.28 0.16 -1.01
CA PHE A 11 6.35 0.33 -2.12
C PHE A 11 6.73 -0.51 -3.35
N ILE A 12 5.71 -1.12 -3.98
CA ILE A 12 5.82 -1.71 -5.32
C ILE A 12 5.58 -0.63 -6.38
N HIS A 13 4.56 0.19 -6.16
CA HIS A 13 4.18 1.29 -7.05
C HIS A 13 3.92 2.55 -6.23
N ARG A 14 4.50 3.67 -6.67
CA ARG A 14 4.22 5.00 -6.10
C ARG A 14 3.35 5.78 -7.08
N PHE A 15 2.25 6.31 -6.59
CA PHE A 15 1.34 7.20 -7.32
C PHE A 15 0.48 7.95 -6.31
N GLU A 16 -0.07 9.09 -6.73
CA GLU A 16 -0.99 9.85 -5.89
C GLU A 16 -2.42 9.69 -6.40
N LEU A 17 -3.30 9.16 -5.54
CA LEU A 17 -4.74 9.20 -5.75
C LEU A 17 -5.33 10.23 -4.79
N ARG A 18 -5.75 11.37 -5.36
CA ARG A 18 -6.29 12.49 -4.60
C ARG A 18 -7.68 12.19 -4.04
N PRO A 19 -8.09 12.86 -2.96
CA PRO A 19 -9.45 12.77 -2.43
C PRO A 19 -10.48 13.02 -3.53
N SER A 20 -11.52 12.18 -3.57
CA SER A 20 -12.63 12.32 -4.53
C SER A 20 -13.60 13.43 -4.14
N SER A 21 -13.60 13.82 -2.87
CA SER A 21 -14.52 14.80 -2.31
C SER A 21 -13.81 16.13 -2.04
N HIS A 22 -14.44 17.23 -2.48
CA HIS A 22 -14.05 18.57 -2.08
C HIS A 22 -15.03 19.06 -1.01
N PRO A 23 -14.60 19.25 0.25
CA PRO A 23 -15.52 19.70 1.29
C PRO A 23 -16.02 21.12 1.00
N LEU A 24 -17.24 21.40 1.45
CA LEU A 24 -17.76 22.77 1.45
C LEU A 24 -16.88 23.66 2.34
N PRO A 25 -16.80 24.97 2.06
CA PRO A 25 -16.06 25.91 2.89
C PRO A 25 -16.47 25.80 4.38
N GLY A 26 -15.50 25.60 5.26
CA GLY A 26 -15.71 25.47 6.71
C GLY A 26 -16.07 24.05 7.19
N VAL A 27 -16.18 23.07 6.30
CA VAL A 27 -16.34 21.66 6.66
C VAL A 27 -15.00 20.95 6.53
N GLN A 28 -14.58 20.23 7.58
CA GLN A 28 -13.37 19.41 7.56
C GLN A 28 -13.74 17.94 7.43
N LEU A 29 -13.14 17.24 6.46
CA LEU A 29 -13.35 15.80 6.32
C LEU A 29 -12.54 15.04 7.38
N PRO A 30 -13.00 13.85 7.84
CA PRO A 30 -12.37 13.14 8.96
C PRO A 30 -10.90 12.77 8.76
N LEU A 31 -10.47 12.54 7.52
CA LEU A 31 -9.09 12.18 7.16
C LEU A 31 -8.42 13.25 6.29
N GLN A 32 -8.95 14.48 6.31
CA GLN A 32 -8.45 15.57 5.48
C GLN A 32 -6.97 15.84 5.76
N GLY A 33 -6.16 15.81 4.70
CA GLY A 33 -4.72 16.09 4.78
C GLY A 33 -3.87 14.90 5.21
N LEU A 34 -4.48 13.77 5.54
CA LEU A 34 -3.76 12.53 5.83
C LEU A 34 -3.40 11.79 4.54
N THR A 35 -2.35 10.99 4.63
CA THR A 35 -1.82 10.14 3.57
C THR A 35 -1.93 8.67 3.97
N PHE A 36 -2.18 7.82 2.99
CA PHE A 36 -2.25 6.38 3.22
C PHE A 36 -1.65 5.57 2.08
N ALA A 37 -1.25 4.34 2.39
CA ALA A 37 -0.86 3.36 1.40
C ALA A 37 -1.81 2.16 1.45
N VAL A 38 -1.84 1.38 0.36
CA VAL A 38 -2.66 0.16 0.30
C VAL A 38 -1.79 -1.05 0.02
N LYS A 39 -2.11 -2.19 0.61
CA LYS A 39 -1.54 -3.49 0.22
C LYS A 39 -1.85 -3.77 -1.26
N ASP A 40 -0.93 -4.41 -2.00
CA ASP A 40 -1.13 -4.78 -3.42
C ASP A 40 -2.12 -5.95 -3.64
N ILE A 41 -3.21 -5.92 -2.88
CA ILE A 41 -4.41 -6.75 -3.02
C ILE A 41 -5.65 -5.90 -3.28
N PHE A 42 -5.59 -4.59 -2.98
CA PHE A 42 -6.71 -3.69 -3.21
C PHE A 42 -6.71 -3.18 -4.65
N ASP A 43 -7.85 -3.35 -5.31
CA ASP A 43 -8.09 -2.79 -6.64
C ASP A 43 -8.15 -1.27 -6.62
N ILE A 44 -7.47 -0.67 -7.58
CA ILE A 44 -7.53 0.76 -7.87
C ILE A 44 -7.74 0.90 -9.37
N ASN A 45 -8.79 1.63 -9.75
CA ASN A 45 -9.14 1.84 -11.15
C ASN A 45 -7.94 2.36 -11.96
N GLY A 46 -7.63 1.71 -13.07
CA GLY A 46 -6.49 2.05 -13.93
C GLY A 46 -5.14 1.50 -13.47
N HIS A 47 -5.08 0.79 -12.33
CA HIS A 47 -3.88 0.13 -11.83
C HIS A 47 -4.07 -1.39 -11.82
N VAL A 48 -2.99 -2.12 -12.11
CA VAL A 48 -2.96 -3.58 -11.94
C VAL A 48 -2.85 -3.92 -10.46
N THR A 49 -3.55 -4.95 -10.02
CA THR A 49 -3.37 -5.56 -8.70
C THR A 49 -2.46 -6.76 -8.87
N GLY A 50 -1.25 -6.66 -8.33
CA GLY A 50 -0.15 -7.58 -8.61
C GLY A 50 -0.09 -8.77 -7.66
N PHE A 51 -0.77 -8.73 -6.50
CA PHE A 51 -0.69 -9.77 -5.46
C PHE A 51 0.76 -10.07 -5.05
N GLY A 52 1.66 -9.09 -5.11
CA GLY A 52 3.07 -9.31 -4.84
C GLY A 52 3.80 -10.21 -5.85
N ASN A 53 3.23 -10.44 -7.04
CA ASN A 53 3.84 -11.26 -8.10
C ASN A 53 3.91 -10.49 -9.44
N PRO A 54 5.11 -10.20 -9.99
CA PRO A 54 5.25 -9.46 -11.24
C PRO A 54 4.77 -10.24 -12.48
N ASN A 55 4.82 -11.58 -12.45
CA ASN A 55 4.26 -12.40 -13.54
C ASN A 55 2.73 -12.34 -13.54
N TRP A 56 2.10 -12.38 -12.36
CA TRP A 56 0.66 -12.15 -12.21
C TRP A 56 0.30 -10.77 -12.76
N ALA A 57 1.00 -9.72 -12.31
CA ALA A 57 0.75 -8.36 -12.77
C ALA A 57 0.88 -8.23 -14.30
N ARG A 58 1.82 -8.95 -14.92
CA ARG A 58 2.02 -8.92 -16.38
C ARG A 58 0.89 -9.59 -17.17
N THR A 59 0.21 -10.59 -16.62
CA THR A 59 -0.84 -11.34 -17.33
C THR A 59 -2.25 -10.80 -17.07
N HIS A 60 -2.41 -9.86 -16.15
CA HIS A 60 -3.71 -9.33 -15.76
C HIS A 60 -3.91 -7.89 -16.22
N ALA A 61 -5.15 -7.56 -16.55
CA ALA A 61 -5.53 -6.21 -16.92
C ALA A 61 -5.60 -5.31 -15.68
N ALA A 62 -5.47 -4.00 -15.90
CA ALA A 62 -5.76 -3.01 -14.86
C ALA A 62 -7.20 -3.14 -14.38
N ALA A 63 -7.43 -2.89 -13.09
CA ALA A 63 -8.77 -2.91 -12.52
C ALA A 63 -9.64 -1.81 -13.17
N THR A 64 -10.92 -2.13 -13.39
CA THR A 64 -11.92 -1.21 -13.94
C THR A 64 -12.70 -0.45 -12.86
N SER A 65 -12.44 -0.76 -11.59
CA SER A 65 -13.05 -0.14 -10.42
C SER A 65 -12.05 -0.08 -9.27
N THR A 66 -12.29 0.83 -8.34
CA THR A 66 -11.52 0.95 -7.09
C THR A 66 -12.27 0.25 -5.97
N SER A 67 -11.55 -0.45 -5.09
CA SER A 67 -12.14 -1.16 -3.94
C SER A 67 -12.96 -0.20 -3.06
N PRO A 68 -14.15 -0.61 -2.56
CA PRO A 68 -15.02 0.25 -1.76
C PRO A 68 -14.35 0.84 -0.51
N VAL A 69 -13.43 0.11 0.12
CA VAL A 69 -12.68 0.60 1.29
C VAL A 69 -11.72 1.73 0.89
N VAL A 70 -11.07 1.62 -0.26
CA VAL A 70 -10.18 2.66 -0.78
C VAL A 70 -10.99 3.90 -1.16
N LEU A 71 -12.15 3.72 -1.82
CA LEU A 71 -13.06 4.82 -2.13
C LEU A 71 -13.53 5.55 -0.87
N SER A 72 -13.95 4.82 0.16
CA SER A 72 -14.41 5.39 1.43
C SER A 72 -13.35 6.28 2.09
N VAL A 73 -12.07 5.86 2.03
CA VAL A 73 -10.96 6.62 2.59
C VAL A 73 -10.65 7.89 1.77
N LEU A 74 -10.75 7.81 0.44
CA LEU A 74 -10.60 8.97 -0.45
C LEU A 74 -11.74 9.98 -0.25
N GLU A 75 -12.97 9.50 -0.06
CA GLU A 75 -14.15 10.32 0.24
C GLU A 75 -14.03 11.01 1.60
N ALA A 76 -13.41 10.33 2.57
CA ALA A 76 -13.08 10.91 3.88
C ALA A 76 -11.92 11.92 3.85
N GLY A 77 -11.32 12.20 2.68
CA GLY A 77 -10.37 13.30 2.49
C GLY A 77 -8.89 12.93 2.49
N ALA A 78 -8.54 11.64 2.56
CA ALA A 78 -7.14 11.20 2.55
C ALA A 78 -6.59 11.02 1.13
N THR A 79 -5.27 11.10 0.99
CA THR A 79 -4.55 10.88 -0.27
C THR A 79 -3.84 9.54 -0.26
N CYS A 80 -4.07 8.67 -1.27
CA CYS A 80 -3.30 7.44 -1.41
C CYS A 80 -1.95 7.74 -2.07
N VAL A 81 -0.84 7.23 -1.54
CA VAL A 81 0.52 7.49 -2.05
C VAL A 81 1.16 6.27 -2.74
N GLY A 82 0.46 5.14 -2.79
CA GLY A 82 0.90 3.99 -3.56
C GLY A 82 0.44 2.64 -3.05
N LYS A 83 0.95 1.60 -3.72
CA LYS A 83 0.78 0.19 -3.37
C LYS A 83 2.03 -0.35 -2.69
N THR A 84 1.83 -1.04 -1.58
CA THR A 84 2.90 -1.55 -0.72
C THR A 84 3.29 -2.98 -1.05
N VAL A 85 4.55 -3.30 -0.76
CA VAL A 85 5.06 -4.68 -0.82
C VAL A 85 4.27 -5.56 0.13
N MET A 86 3.94 -6.76 -0.34
CA MET A 86 3.35 -7.81 0.45
C MET A 86 4.04 -9.14 0.15
N ASP A 87 3.87 -10.11 1.04
CA ASP A 87 4.22 -11.49 0.73
C ASP A 87 3.43 -11.96 -0.49
N GLU A 88 4.09 -12.74 -1.34
CA GLU A 88 3.52 -13.22 -2.58
C GLU A 88 2.21 -13.97 -2.31
N MET A 89 1.13 -13.54 -2.98
CA MET A 89 -0.22 -14.08 -2.84
C MET A 89 -0.75 -14.11 -1.38
N ALA A 90 -0.17 -13.31 -0.48
CA ALA A 90 -0.40 -13.35 0.96
C ALA A 90 -0.03 -14.68 1.66
N TYR A 91 0.62 -15.62 0.97
CA TYR A 91 1.02 -16.93 1.49
C TYR A 91 2.38 -16.90 2.21
N SER A 92 2.54 -16.01 3.20
CA SER A 92 3.64 -16.03 4.17
C SER A 92 3.36 -15.06 5.32
N ILE A 93 4.08 -15.23 6.42
CA ILE A 93 4.06 -14.33 7.59
C ILE A 93 5.42 -13.64 7.81
N ASN A 94 6.40 -13.92 6.94
CA ASN A 94 7.78 -13.48 7.14
C ASN A 94 8.02 -12.05 6.61
N GLY A 95 7.21 -11.58 5.66
CA GLY A 95 7.44 -10.29 5.00
C GLY A 95 8.50 -10.32 3.89
N GLU A 96 8.85 -11.53 3.42
CA GLU A 96 9.82 -11.78 2.36
C GLU A 96 9.10 -11.97 1.02
N ASN A 97 9.41 -11.10 0.06
CA ASN A 97 8.97 -11.28 -1.31
C ASN A 97 10.18 -11.58 -2.20
N TYR A 98 10.18 -12.73 -2.88
CA TYR A 98 11.30 -13.12 -3.76
C TYR A 98 11.54 -12.12 -4.89
N HIS A 99 10.47 -11.47 -5.37
CA HIS A 99 10.50 -10.55 -6.51
C HIS A 99 10.82 -9.10 -6.11
N TYR A 100 10.23 -8.63 -5.01
CA TYR A 100 10.36 -7.23 -4.57
C TYR A 100 11.35 -7.05 -3.41
N GLY A 101 11.81 -8.15 -2.82
CA GLY A 101 12.67 -8.18 -1.64
C GLY A 101 11.92 -7.95 -0.33
N THR A 102 12.67 -7.96 0.77
CA THR A 102 12.16 -7.70 2.12
C THR A 102 12.28 -6.21 2.45
N PRO A 103 11.18 -5.51 2.79
CA PRO A 103 11.24 -4.15 3.31
C PRO A 103 12.07 -4.08 4.60
N VAL A 104 12.88 -3.03 4.76
CA VAL A 104 13.72 -2.87 5.97
C VAL A 104 12.88 -2.24 7.08
N ASN A 105 12.85 -2.88 8.25
CA ASN A 105 12.17 -2.34 9.42
C ASN A 105 12.98 -1.15 9.99
N PRO A 106 12.49 0.10 9.94
CA PRO A 106 13.25 1.26 10.40
C PRO A 106 13.45 1.27 11.92
N ARG A 107 12.60 0.57 12.68
CA ARG A 107 12.67 0.47 14.15
C ARG A 107 13.60 -0.65 14.63
N ALA A 108 13.89 -1.62 13.77
CA ALA A 108 14.80 -2.73 14.05
C ALA A 108 15.39 -3.27 12.72
N PRO A 109 16.40 -2.60 12.15
CA PRO A 109 16.91 -2.90 10.79
C PRO A 109 17.42 -4.33 10.60
N ASP A 110 17.88 -4.97 11.67
CA ASP A 110 18.39 -6.35 11.68
C ASP A 110 17.28 -7.41 11.89
N ARG A 111 16.00 -7.00 11.87
CA ARG A 111 14.83 -7.88 12.07
C ARG A 111 13.88 -7.79 10.88
N VAL A 112 13.21 -8.91 10.59
CA VAL A 112 12.13 -8.93 9.61
C VAL A 112 10.96 -8.02 10.05
N PRO A 113 10.29 -7.34 9.12
CA PRO A 113 9.16 -6.45 9.44
C PRO A 113 7.86 -7.22 9.79
N GLY A 114 7.79 -8.52 9.48
CA GLY A 114 6.58 -9.34 9.58
C GLY A 114 5.70 -9.22 8.33
N GLY A 115 4.88 -10.23 8.07
CA GLY A 115 4.03 -10.36 6.88
C GLY A 115 2.59 -10.79 7.20
N SER A 116 1.71 -10.91 6.21
CA SER A 116 1.96 -10.70 4.77
C SER A 116 2.00 -9.24 4.33
N SER A 117 1.68 -8.29 5.22
CA SER A 117 1.56 -6.86 4.92
C SER A 117 2.83 -6.05 5.25
N SER A 118 4.00 -6.58 4.89
CA SER A 118 5.32 -6.06 5.30
C SER A 118 5.59 -4.62 4.86
N GLY A 119 5.27 -4.29 3.61
CA GLY A 119 5.46 -2.94 3.08
C GLY A 119 4.55 -1.92 3.76
N SER A 120 3.31 -2.30 4.09
CA SER A 120 2.37 -1.43 4.84
C SER A 120 2.89 -1.11 6.24
N ALA A 121 3.41 -2.12 6.96
CA ALA A 121 3.98 -1.91 8.29
C ALA A 121 5.22 -1.00 8.23
N VAL A 122 6.11 -1.22 7.26
CA VAL A 122 7.31 -0.39 7.06
C VAL A 122 6.92 1.03 6.63
N ALA A 123 5.92 1.21 5.76
CA ALA A 123 5.50 2.53 5.29
C ALA A 123 5.03 3.43 6.45
N VAL A 124 4.23 2.89 7.37
CA VAL A 124 3.81 3.61 8.58
C VAL A 124 4.97 3.81 9.55
N ALA A 125 5.75 2.76 9.83
CA ALA A 125 6.85 2.84 10.80
C ALA A 125 7.98 3.80 10.38
N ALA A 126 8.15 4.00 9.07
CA ALA A 126 9.10 4.93 8.46
C ALA A 126 8.50 6.33 8.24
N GLU A 127 7.28 6.60 8.71
CA GLU A 127 6.59 7.89 8.57
C GLU A 127 6.44 8.32 7.10
N LEU A 128 6.33 7.35 6.18
CA LEU A 128 6.10 7.60 4.76
C LEU A 128 4.62 7.85 4.45
N VAL A 129 3.74 7.38 5.34
CA VAL A 129 2.29 7.59 5.36
C VAL A 129 1.78 7.65 6.79
N ASP A 130 0.63 8.27 6.99
CA ASP A 130 -0.03 8.34 8.30
C ASP A 130 -0.67 6.99 8.70
N PHE A 131 -1.22 6.25 7.73
CA PHE A 131 -1.79 4.92 7.94
C PHE A 131 -1.74 4.04 6.69
N SER A 132 -2.15 2.78 6.80
CA SER A 132 -2.20 1.85 5.66
C SER A 132 -3.40 0.92 5.71
N LEU A 133 -3.92 0.54 4.55
CA LEU A 133 -4.97 -0.47 4.40
C LEU A 133 -4.34 -1.83 4.10
N VAL A 134 -4.72 -2.82 4.90
CA VAL A 134 -4.27 -4.21 4.82
C VAL A 134 -5.47 -5.14 4.87
N ASP A 135 -5.37 -6.33 4.28
CA ASP A 135 -6.29 -7.41 4.65
C ASP A 135 -5.79 -8.08 5.95
N LEU A 136 -6.72 -8.72 6.65
CA LEU A 136 -6.44 -9.74 7.64
C LEU A 136 -6.92 -11.06 7.02
N GLU A 137 -6.02 -12.02 6.83
CA GLU A 137 -6.43 -13.38 6.54
C GLU A 137 -7.02 -13.98 7.83
N GLU A 138 -8.36 -13.99 7.94
CA GLU A 138 -9.01 -14.93 8.85
C GLU A 138 -8.99 -16.31 8.18
N GLY A 139 -8.26 -17.24 8.79
CA GLY A 139 -8.18 -18.65 8.38
C GLY A 139 -9.43 -19.45 8.71
#